data_AF-A0A9E1IKD8-F1
#
_entry.id   AF-A0A9E1IKD8-F1
#
_cell.length_a   1.000
_cell.length_b   1.000
_cell.length_c   1.000
_cell.angle_alpha   90.00
_cell.angle_beta   90.00
_cell.angle_gamma   90.00
#
_symmetry.space_group_name_H-M   'P 1'
#
loop_
_entity.id
_entity.type
_entity.pdbx_description
1 polymer ?
#
loop_
_entity_poly.entity_id
_entity_poly.type
_entity_poly.pdbx_seq_one_letter_code
_entity_poly.pdbx_strand_id
1 'polypeptide(L)'
;MISAICWRRGWLVFLIVVGCASRGVKPAANVAPESVLEMARARPVPATLQSRFNIKIRSKLLEVAGSTGGGLFTDRPGKGYLAILGPLGSPLLTVASDGQGLAATIPKNERYLVAEDAEAVLQEATGGVAGMDDVLALLVGDLPFDEAKVKSKKRLGDGLVLITFAGPSKTTVEAVLDGATGTPRQIVALGPKGQPVLTATYEPFADRDGNLMPTQVEMLVPDLDLKVELKYKTWKVLEEAPDVFVLQAPDGYETESLEDSVLKQVDEFVEQKK
;
A
#
# COMPACT_ATOMS: atom_id res chain seq x y z
N MET A 1 45.70 -34.15 -53.58
CA MET A 1 45.25 -35.48 -53.11
C MET A 1 45.71 -35.66 -51.68
N ILE A 2 44.76 -35.94 -50.77
CA ILE A 2 44.89 -36.65 -49.48
C ILE A 2 45.79 -35.95 -48.43
N SER A 3 45.21 -35.32 -47.39
CA SER A 3 44.93 -35.92 -46.05
C SER A 3 46.21 -36.43 -45.36
N ALA A 4 46.53 -36.20 -44.07
CA ALA A 4 45.82 -35.61 -42.95
C ALA A 4 46.82 -35.49 -41.76
N ILE A 5 46.44 -34.72 -40.74
CA ILE A 5 46.68 -34.99 -39.31
C ILE A 5 48.15 -34.99 -38.80
N CYS A 6 48.52 -33.92 -38.10
CA CYS A 6 49.41 -34.04 -36.93
C CYS A 6 48.83 -33.26 -35.75
N TRP A 7 47.79 -33.88 -35.19
CA TRP A 7 47.38 -33.92 -33.79
C TRP A 7 48.45 -33.43 -32.81
N ARG A 8 48.29 -32.22 -32.25
CA ARG A 8 49.03 -31.82 -31.04
C ARG A 8 48.29 -30.71 -30.31
N ARG A 9 48.00 -30.98 -29.03
CA ARG A 9 47.65 -30.03 -27.96
C ARG A 9 46.19 -29.56 -27.92
N GLY A 10 45.37 -30.34 -27.22
CA GLY A 10 44.07 -29.89 -26.73
C GLY A 10 43.52 -30.72 -25.57
N TRP A 11 44.38 -31.47 -24.86
CA TRP A 11 44.01 -32.30 -23.71
C TRP A 11 44.68 -31.75 -22.45
N LEU A 12 44.12 -30.69 -21.87
CA LEU A 12 44.42 -30.25 -20.49
C LEU A 12 43.50 -29.12 -20.00
N VAL A 13 42.18 -29.24 -20.21
CA VAL A 13 41.19 -28.45 -19.45
C VAL A 13 39.96 -29.33 -19.19
N PHE A 14 40.15 -30.37 -18.38
CA PHE A 14 39.09 -31.25 -17.91
C PHE A 14 39.31 -31.48 -16.41
N LEU A 15 39.18 -30.42 -15.60
CA LEU A 15 39.21 -30.49 -14.12
C LEU A 15 38.83 -29.14 -13.47
N ILE A 16 37.67 -28.58 -13.82
CA ILE A 16 36.95 -27.65 -12.94
C ILE A 16 35.50 -28.15 -12.85
N VAL A 17 35.35 -29.24 -12.10
CA VAL A 17 34.06 -29.83 -11.75
C VAL A 17 33.72 -29.33 -10.34
N VAL A 18 32.60 -28.64 -10.26
CA VAL A 18 31.67 -28.61 -9.12
C VAL A 18 32.19 -27.95 -7.84
N GLY A 19 31.88 -26.67 -7.73
CA GLY A 19 31.96 -25.91 -6.47
C GLY A 19 31.03 -24.69 -6.43
N CYS A 20 30.03 -24.59 -7.32
CA CYS A 20 28.91 -23.70 -7.09
C CYS A 20 27.99 -24.38 -6.07
N ALA A 21 28.36 -24.27 -4.79
CA ALA A 21 27.40 -24.35 -3.73
C ALA A 21 26.38 -23.23 -4.00
N SER A 22 25.29 -23.57 -4.69
CA SER A 22 24.05 -22.85 -4.54
C SER A 22 23.85 -22.77 -3.03
N ARG A 23 23.94 -21.56 -2.47
CA ARG A 23 23.49 -21.30 -1.11
C ARG A 23 22.10 -21.90 -1.05
N GLY A 24 22.00 -23.05 -0.39
CA GLY A 24 20.74 -23.72 -0.18
C GLY A 24 19.80 -22.67 0.38
N VAL A 25 18.73 -22.40 -0.36
CA VAL A 25 17.60 -21.63 0.15
C VAL A 25 17.25 -22.34 1.45
N LYS A 26 17.58 -21.72 2.59
CA LYS A 26 17.20 -22.28 3.88
C LYS A 26 15.69 -22.51 3.78
N PRO A 27 15.20 -23.73 4.05
CA PRO A 27 13.76 -23.96 4.10
C PRO A 27 13.19 -22.87 4.99
N ALA A 28 12.19 -22.13 4.47
CA ALA A 28 11.52 -21.13 5.27
C ALA A 28 11.12 -21.79 6.59
N ALA A 29 11.48 -21.16 7.71
CA ALA A 29 11.25 -21.73 9.02
C ALA A 29 9.79 -22.18 9.11
N ASN A 30 9.56 -23.39 9.63
CA ASN A 30 8.25 -23.99 9.71
C ASN A 30 7.44 -23.33 10.85
N VAL A 31 7.20 -22.02 10.73
CA VAL A 31 6.57 -21.18 11.75
C VAL A 31 5.06 -21.46 11.75
N ALA A 32 4.45 -21.59 12.92
CA ALA A 32 3.02 -21.82 13.04
C ALA A 32 2.25 -20.58 12.54
N PRO A 33 1.14 -20.74 11.78
CA PRO A 33 0.35 -19.60 11.32
C PRO A 33 -0.07 -18.64 12.44
N GLU A 34 -0.34 -19.19 13.63
CA GLU A 34 -0.67 -18.44 14.85
C GLU A 34 0.46 -17.48 15.23
N SER A 35 1.68 -18.00 15.31
CA SER A 35 2.86 -17.19 15.65
C SER A 35 3.20 -16.15 14.59
N VAL A 36 2.85 -16.37 13.31
CA VAL A 36 3.06 -15.35 12.26
C VAL A 36 2.08 -14.18 12.43
N LEU A 37 0.81 -14.45 12.74
CA LEU A 37 -0.16 -13.39 13.01
C LEU A 37 0.21 -12.59 14.27
N GLU A 38 0.63 -13.27 15.34
CA GLU A 38 1.11 -12.61 16.56
C GLU A 38 2.35 -11.75 16.28
N MET A 39 3.29 -12.26 15.49
CA MET A 39 4.47 -11.50 15.04
C MET A 39 4.07 -10.27 14.22
N ALA A 40 3.11 -10.40 13.31
CA ALA A 40 2.62 -9.30 12.49
C ALA A 40 2.01 -8.19 13.34
N ARG A 41 1.16 -8.54 14.32
CA ARG A 41 0.51 -7.60 15.24
C ARG A 41 1.45 -6.99 16.28
N ALA A 42 2.48 -7.72 16.67
CA ALA A 42 3.46 -7.25 17.65
C ALA A 42 4.61 -6.45 17.02
N ARG A 43 4.63 -6.32 15.68
CA ARG A 43 5.70 -5.61 14.99
C ARG A 43 5.64 -4.13 15.33
N PRO A 44 6.77 -3.50 15.71
CA PRO A 44 6.79 -2.07 15.93
C PRO A 44 6.62 -1.33 14.61
N VAL A 45 5.50 -0.63 14.47
CA VAL A 45 5.26 0.37 13.43
C VAL A 45 5.04 1.71 14.13
N PRO A 46 5.97 2.67 14.00
CA PRO A 46 5.81 3.96 14.64
C PRO A 46 4.55 4.67 14.14
N ALA A 47 3.78 5.25 15.06
CA ALA A 47 2.55 5.99 14.71
C ALA A 47 2.87 7.28 13.94
N THR A 48 3.89 8.00 14.41
CA THR A 48 4.31 9.28 13.87
C THR A 48 5.47 9.10 12.89
N LEU A 49 5.17 9.16 11.59
CA LEU A 49 6.13 8.91 10.52
C LEU A 49 6.14 10.04 9.50
N GLN A 50 7.31 10.19 8.86
CA GLN A 50 7.47 10.94 7.63
C GLN A 50 8.08 10.04 6.56
N SER A 51 7.55 10.14 5.34
CA SER A 51 8.09 9.46 4.18
C SER A 51 8.14 10.38 2.96
N ARG A 52 9.12 10.11 2.10
CA ARG A 52 9.18 10.66 0.73
C ARG A 52 9.01 9.51 -0.23
N PHE A 53 8.23 9.69 -1.28
CA PHE A 53 7.97 8.65 -2.26
C PHE A 53 7.98 9.18 -3.69
N ASN A 54 8.09 8.27 -4.64
CA ASN A 54 7.55 8.47 -5.98
C ASN A 54 6.19 7.80 -6.06
N ILE A 55 5.24 8.48 -6.68
CA ILE A 55 3.89 7.98 -6.92
C ILE A 55 3.67 7.78 -8.41
N LYS A 56 2.95 6.73 -8.77
CA LYS A 56 2.38 6.54 -10.10
C LYS A 56 0.90 6.24 -9.93
N ILE A 57 0.06 7.09 -10.52
CA ILE A 57 -1.39 6.95 -10.50
C ILE A 57 -1.87 6.61 -11.90
N ARG A 58 -2.81 5.68 -12.00
CA ARG A 58 -3.53 5.40 -13.22
C ARG A 58 -4.99 5.09 -12.89
N SER A 59 -5.91 5.79 -13.52
CA SER A 59 -7.33 5.43 -13.61
C SER A 59 -7.84 5.85 -14.99
N LYS A 60 -8.42 4.91 -15.74
CA LYS A 60 -9.11 5.27 -16.99
C LYS A 60 -10.43 5.96 -16.71
N LEU A 61 -11.10 5.57 -15.62
CA LEU A 61 -12.39 6.09 -15.22
C LEU A 61 -12.30 7.58 -14.84
N LEU A 62 -11.25 7.94 -14.09
CA LEU A 62 -11.01 9.32 -13.66
C LEU A 62 -10.17 10.13 -14.67
N GLU A 63 -9.81 9.53 -15.81
CA GLU A 63 -8.92 10.11 -16.81
C GLU A 63 -7.57 10.62 -16.26
N VAL A 64 -7.09 10.01 -15.16
CA VAL A 64 -5.83 10.37 -14.51
C VAL A 64 -4.76 9.34 -14.86
N ALA A 65 -3.64 9.79 -15.42
CA ALA A 65 -2.42 9.01 -15.53
C ALA A 65 -1.20 9.91 -15.34
N GLY A 66 -0.29 9.51 -14.44
CA GLY A 66 0.90 10.31 -14.19
C GLY A 66 1.84 9.68 -13.19
N SER A 67 3.05 10.23 -13.11
CA SER A 67 4.02 9.89 -12.07
C SER A 67 4.75 11.14 -11.61
N THR A 68 4.94 11.26 -10.30
CA THR A 68 5.65 12.38 -9.68
C THR A 68 6.17 12.01 -8.28
N GLY A 69 6.78 12.95 -7.58
CA GLY A 69 7.20 12.79 -6.18
C GLY A 69 6.11 13.23 -5.19
N GLY A 70 6.24 12.78 -3.94
CA GLY A 70 5.36 13.24 -2.87
C GLY A 70 5.92 13.00 -1.48
N GLY A 71 5.16 13.45 -0.50
CA GLY A 71 5.43 13.27 0.93
C GLY A 71 4.22 12.67 1.63
N LEU A 72 4.49 11.85 2.64
CA LEU A 72 3.48 11.29 3.55
C LEU A 72 3.90 11.65 4.97
N PHE A 73 2.97 12.16 5.75
CA PHE A 73 3.05 12.19 7.22
C PHE A 73 1.91 11.37 7.78
N THR A 74 2.18 10.64 8.86
CA THR A 74 1.15 9.94 9.63
C THR A 74 1.32 10.28 11.10
N ASP A 75 0.23 10.30 11.83
CA ASP A 75 0.21 10.32 13.30
C ASP A 75 -0.96 9.43 13.75
N ARG A 76 -0.75 8.11 13.66
CA ARG A 76 -1.83 7.13 13.84
C ARG A 76 -2.34 7.09 15.30
N PRO A 77 -3.64 6.85 15.52
CA PRO A 77 -4.64 6.48 14.52
C PRO A 77 -5.27 7.68 13.80
N GLY A 78 -5.64 7.46 12.53
CA GLY A 78 -6.53 8.35 11.76
C GLY A 78 -5.92 9.64 11.21
N LYS A 79 -4.86 10.21 11.80
CA LYS A 79 -4.23 11.41 11.25
C LYS A 79 -3.23 11.08 10.15
N GLY A 80 -3.41 11.72 9.00
CA GLY A 80 -2.58 11.49 7.83
C GLY A 80 -2.53 12.73 6.94
N TYR A 81 -1.38 12.93 6.30
CA TYR A 81 -1.20 13.98 5.32
C TYR A 81 -0.40 13.44 4.14
N LEU A 82 -0.99 13.50 2.96
CA LEU A 82 -0.37 13.12 1.71
C LEU A 82 -0.24 14.36 0.83
N ALA A 83 0.97 14.64 0.35
CA ALA A 83 1.20 15.67 -0.67
C ALA A 83 1.75 15.04 -1.95
N ILE A 84 1.06 15.25 -3.06
CA ILE A 84 1.54 14.96 -4.41
C ILE A 84 2.13 16.25 -4.96
N LEU A 85 3.41 16.24 -5.31
CA LEU A 85 4.14 17.43 -5.71
C LEU A 85 4.32 17.49 -7.23
N GLY A 86 4.40 18.70 -7.77
CA GLY A 86 4.78 18.94 -9.16
C GLY A 86 6.30 18.90 -9.35
N PRO A 87 6.79 19.04 -10.59
CA PRO A 87 8.22 18.99 -10.89
C PRO A 87 9.07 20.02 -10.14
N LEU A 88 8.46 21.16 -9.78
CA LEU A 88 9.11 22.26 -9.07
C LEU A 88 8.89 22.21 -7.55
N GLY A 89 8.28 21.15 -7.02
CA GLY A 89 8.03 20.96 -5.59
C GLY A 89 6.74 21.62 -5.07
N SER A 90 6.00 22.35 -5.90
CA SER A 90 4.67 22.88 -5.52
C SER A 90 3.63 21.76 -5.40
N PRO A 91 2.72 21.78 -4.41
CA PRO A 91 1.67 20.77 -4.30
C PRO A 91 0.70 20.81 -5.50
N LEU A 92 0.41 19.64 -6.06
CA LEU A 92 -0.64 19.43 -7.07
C LEU A 92 -1.95 18.97 -6.43
N LEU A 93 -1.84 18.16 -5.38
CA LEU A 93 -2.92 17.65 -4.57
C LEU A 93 -2.38 17.43 -3.16
N THR A 94 -3.13 17.86 -2.15
CA THR A 94 -2.89 17.45 -0.76
C THR A 94 -4.13 16.80 -0.22
N VAL A 95 -3.96 15.74 0.56
CA VAL A 95 -5.05 15.07 1.28
C VAL A 95 -4.66 15.04 2.75
N ALA A 96 -5.50 15.57 3.63
CA ALA A 96 -5.27 15.65 5.06
C ALA A 96 -6.44 15.02 5.81
N SER A 97 -6.14 14.33 6.91
CA SER A 97 -7.13 13.89 7.89
C SER A 97 -6.63 14.25 9.28
N ASP A 98 -7.53 14.77 10.11
CA ASP A 98 -7.32 15.03 11.53
C ASP A 98 -7.79 13.86 12.43
N GLY A 99 -8.22 12.76 11.80
CA GLY A 99 -8.80 11.58 12.47
C GLY A 99 -10.32 11.62 12.61
N GLN A 100 -10.97 12.75 12.29
CA GLN A 100 -12.43 12.85 12.21
C GLN A 100 -12.87 13.14 10.77
N GLY A 101 -12.34 14.22 10.19
CA GLY A 101 -12.64 14.64 8.83
C GLY A 101 -11.52 14.31 7.84
N LEU A 102 -11.80 14.59 6.58
CA LEU A 102 -10.88 14.45 5.46
C LEU A 102 -11.00 15.70 4.59
N ALA A 103 -9.88 16.27 4.18
CA ALA A 103 -9.86 17.34 3.20
C ALA A 103 -8.90 17.04 2.06
N ALA A 104 -9.31 17.38 0.84
CA ALA A 104 -8.48 17.36 -0.35
C ALA A 104 -8.37 18.77 -0.93
N THR A 105 -7.15 19.28 -1.06
CA THR A 105 -6.88 20.60 -1.66
C THR A 105 -6.30 20.42 -3.05
N ILE A 106 -6.89 21.08 -4.05
CA ILE A 106 -6.46 21.05 -5.46
C ILE A 106 -6.09 22.47 -5.88
N PRO A 107 -4.80 22.88 -5.74
CA PRO A 107 -4.40 24.25 -5.96
C PRO A 107 -4.63 24.78 -7.38
N LYS A 108 -4.53 23.90 -8.40
CA LYS A 108 -4.69 24.30 -9.81
C LYS A 108 -6.05 24.97 -10.09
N ASN A 109 -7.08 24.57 -9.37
CA ASN A 109 -8.45 25.04 -9.55
C ASN A 109 -8.97 25.79 -8.31
N GLU A 110 -8.11 26.05 -7.32
CA GLU A 110 -8.50 26.70 -6.06
C GLU A 110 -9.67 25.97 -5.36
N ARG A 111 -9.69 24.63 -5.43
CA ARG A 111 -10.75 23.80 -4.81
C ARG A 111 -10.30 23.19 -3.51
N TYR A 112 -11.17 23.25 -2.51
CA TYR A 112 -11.03 22.61 -1.21
C TYR A 112 -12.23 21.69 -0.96
N LEU A 113 -12.00 20.39 -1.09
CA LEU A 113 -13.03 19.37 -0.87
C LEU A 113 -12.93 18.90 0.57
N VAL A 114 -14.02 18.88 1.32
CA VAL A 114 -14.03 18.47 2.72
C VAL A 114 -15.15 17.47 3.00
N ALA A 115 -14.84 16.46 3.80
CA ALA A 115 -15.77 15.55 4.43
C ALA A 115 -15.63 15.69 5.96
N GLU A 116 -16.75 15.84 6.65
CA GLU A 116 -16.77 15.88 8.12
C GLU A 116 -16.55 14.50 8.74
N ASP A 117 -16.85 13.43 7.98
CA ASP A 117 -16.71 12.04 8.40
C ASP A 117 -15.83 11.27 7.40
N ALA A 118 -14.52 11.26 7.67
CA ALA A 118 -13.54 10.53 6.89
C ALA A 118 -13.81 9.03 6.83
N GLU A 119 -14.31 8.49 7.94
CA GLU A 119 -14.61 7.07 8.10
C GLU A 119 -15.76 6.68 7.17
N ALA A 120 -16.85 7.44 7.17
CA ALA A 120 -18.00 7.19 6.30
C ALA A 120 -17.62 7.23 4.81
N VAL A 121 -16.85 8.23 4.38
CA VAL A 121 -16.42 8.36 2.98
C VAL A 121 -15.55 7.17 2.54
N LEU A 122 -14.58 6.78 3.37
CA LEU A 122 -13.71 5.65 3.04
C LEU A 122 -14.44 4.32 3.11
N GLN A 123 -15.33 4.13 4.07
CA GLN A 123 -16.19 2.98 4.13
C GLN A 123 -17.06 2.91 2.86
N GLU A 124 -17.70 3.99 2.44
CA GLU A 124 -18.48 3.98 1.19
C GLU A 124 -17.62 3.61 -0.02
N ALA A 125 -16.46 4.26 -0.19
CA ALA A 125 -15.54 4.01 -1.30
C ALA A 125 -14.94 2.59 -1.31
N THR A 126 -14.87 1.93 -0.14
CA THR A 126 -14.29 0.59 0.01
C THR A 126 -15.35 -0.50 0.25
N GLY A 127 -16.64 -0.21 0.05
CA GLY A 127 -17.73 -1.18 0.25
C GLY A 127 -17.92 -1.59 1.71
N GLY A 128 -17.57 -0.70 2.62
CA GLY A 128 -17.66 -0.77 4.07
C GLY A 128 -16.42 -1.37 4.72
N VAL A 129 -15.38 -1.71 3.97
CA VAL A 129 -14.31 -2.57 4.50
C VAL A 129 -13.28 -1.81 5.31
N ALA A 130 -12.83 -0.64 4.85
CA ALA A 130 -11.68 0.06 5.42
C ALA A 130 -12.04 1.47 5.91
N GLY A 131 -11.64 1.77 7.14
CA GLY A 131 -11.64 3.11 7.70
C GLY A 131 -10.36 3.90 7.40
N MET A 132 -10.25 5.11 7.96
CA MET A 132 -9.07 5.96 7.74
C MET A 132 -7.79 5.33 8.28
N ASP A 133 -7.83 4.77 9.50
CA ASP A 133 -6.64 4.15 10.08
C ASP A 133 -6.23 2.88 9.30
N ASP A 134 -7.17 2.12 8.74
CA ASP A 134 -6.85 0.96 7.91
C ASP A 134 -6.12 1.38 6.63
N VAL A 135 -6.56 2.47 5.98
CA VAL A 135 -5.87 3.02 4.80
C VAL A 135 -4.47 3.50 5.17
N LEU A 136 -4.30 4.19 6.29
CA LEU A 136 -2.99 4.62 6.77
C LEU A 136 -2.10 3.42 7.14
N ALA A 137 -2.66 2.39 7.78
CA ALA A 137 -1.98 1.13 8.09
C ALA A 137 -1.45 0.49 6.82
N LEU A 138 -2.26 0.40 5.76
CA LEU A 138 -1.82 -0.11 4.46
C LEU A 138 -0.66 0.71 3.88
N LEU A 139 -0.70 2.04 3.96
CA LEU A 139 0.39 2.90 3.46
C LEU A 139 1.71 2.69 4.21
N VAL A 140 1.68 2.40 5.51
CA VAL A 140 2.89 2.16 6.31
C VAL A 140 3.26 0.67 6.37
N GLY A 141 2.52 -0.19 5.67
CA GLY A 141 2.73 -1.62 5.64
C GLY A 141 2.42 -2.31 6.96
N ASP A 142 1.50 -1.74 7.75
CA ASP A 142 0.92 -2.36 8.93
C ASP A 142 -0.27 -3.25 8.60
N LEU A 143 -0.64 -4.14 9.52
CA LEU A 143 -1.79 -5.01 9.36
C LEU A 143 -3.06 -4.21 9.75
N PRO A 144 -3.96 -3.89 8.81
CA PRO A 144 -5.24 -3.26 9.15
C PRO A 144 -6.17 -4.26 9.84
N PHE A 145 -7.29 -3.76 10.38
CA PHE A 145 -8.37 -4.57 10.99
C PHE A 145 -7.95 -5.36 12.24
N ASP A 146 -7.22 -4.73 13.16
CA ASP A 146 -6.68 -5.39 14.35
C ASP A 146 -7.77 -6.08 15.21
N GLU A 147 -8.97 -5.50 15.26
CA GLU A 147 -10.11 -6.03 16.02
C GLU A 147 -10.91 -7.10 15.26
N ALA A 148 -10.63 -7.32 13.97
CA ALA A 148 -11.40 -8.25 13.17
C ALA A 148 -11.22 -9.71 13.60
N LYS A 149 -12.33 -10.44 13.65
CA LYS A 149 -12.34 -11.86 14.00
C LYS A 149 -11.64 -12.68 12.92
N VAL A 150 -10.61 -13.43 13.31
CA VAL A 150 -9.95 -14.38 12.41
C VAL A 150 -10.92 -15.53 12.07
N LYS A 151 -11.16 -15.73 10.77
CA LYS A 151 -11.95 -16.84 10.21
C LYS A 151 -11.09 -18.08 9.98
N SER A 152 -9.88 -17.91 9.44
CA SER A 152 -8.98 -19.02 9.15
C SER A 152 -7.52 -18.57 9.12
N LYS A 153 -6.63 -19.54 9.32
CA LYS A 153 -5.19 -19.40 9.16
C LYS A 153 -4.70 -20.57 8.34
N LYS A 154 -4.00 -20.30 7.24
CA LYS A 154 -3.56 -21.33 6.29
C LYS A 154 -2.11 -21.09 5.91
N ARG A 155 -1.28 -22.12 5.98
CA ARG A 155 0.05 -22.05 5.38
C ARG A 155 -0.07 -22.05 3.86
N LEU A 156 0.65 -21.14 3.25
CA LEU A 156 0.93 -21.17 1.83
C LEU A 156 2.31 -21.82 1.62
N GLY A 157 2.65 -22.11 0.37
CA GLY A 157 4.02 -22.46 -0.01
C GLY A 157 5.01 -21.34 0.34
N ASP A 158 6.30 -21.64 0.26
CA ASP A 158 7.37 -20.64 0.32
C ASP A 158 7.46 -19.84 1.64
N GLY A 159 6.96 -20.40 2.75
CA GLY A 159 7.03 -19.75 4.06
C GLY A 159 6.02 -18.63 4.25
N LEU A 160 4.99 -18.55 3.41
CA LEU A 160 3.92 -17.58 3.51
C LEU A 160 2.75 -18.13 4.33
N VAL A 161 2.00 -17.24 4.96
CA VAL A 161 0.78 -17.58 5.71
C VAL A 161 -0.35 -16.68 5.25
N LEU A 162 -1.47 -17.29 4.86
CA LEU A 162 -2.73 -16.60 4.61
C LEU A 162 -3.55 -16.55 5.90
N ILE A 163 -3.91 -15.34 6.32
CA ILE A 163 -4.86 -15.09 7.40
C ILE A 163 -6.11 -14.48 6.79
N THR A 164 -7.27 -15.06 7.11
CA THR A 164 -8.57 -14.55 6.66
C THR A 164 -9.31 -13.96 7.85
N PHE A 165 -9.76 -12.71 7.74
CA PHE A 165 -10.53 -11.99 8.76
C PHE A 165 -11.98 -11.78 8.31
N ALA A 166 -12.88 -11.72 9.29
CA ALA A 166 -14.25 -11.25 9.07
C ALA A 166 -14.26 -9.73 9.06
N GLY A 167 -14.64 -9.12 7.93
CA GLY A 167 -14.91 -7.70 7.86
C GLY A 167 -16.40 -7.40 8.12
N PRO A 168 -16.77 -6.11 8.22
CA PRO A 168 -18.16 -5.67 8.37
C PRO A 168 -19.00 -6.03 7.13
N SER A 169 -20.32 -6.01 7.25
CA SER A 169 -21.24 -6.17 6.09
C SER A 169 -21.00 -7.43 5.22
N LYS A 170 -20.58 -8.55 5.84
CA LYS A 170 -20.23 -9.83 5.18
C LYS A 170 -18.99 -9.77 4.29
N THR A 171 -18.16 -8.75 4.44
CA THR A 171 -16.88 -8.65 3.75
C THR A 171 -15.85 -9.58 4.39
N THR A 172 -14.75 -9.80 3.68
CA THR A 172 -13.66 -10.65 4.14
C THR A 172 -12.35 -9.98 3.80
N VAL A 173 -11.38 -10.03 4.70
CA VAL A 173 -10.02 -9.54 4.42
C VAL A 173 -9.08 -10.72 4.41
N GLU A 174 -8.25 -10.81 3.38
CA GLU A 174 -7.23 -11.83 3.21
C GLU A 174 -5.85 -11.16 3.28
N ALA A 175 -5.05 -11.51 4.29
CA ALA A 175 -3.69 -11.03 4.45
C ALA A 175 -2.70 -12.19 4.23
N VAL A 176 -1.86 -12.06 3.22
CA VAL A 176 -0.70 -12.94 3.00
C VAL A 176 0.49 -12.33 3.72
N LEU A 177 1.01 -13.05 4.72
CA LEU A 177 2.10 -12.63 5.58
C LEU A 177 3.37 -13.45 5.31
N ASP A 178 4.51 -12.79 5.42
CA ASP A 178 5.82 -13.42 5.41
C ASP A 178 6.09 -14.12 6.74
N GLY A 179 6.30 -15.44 6.73
CA GLY A 179 6.43 -16.22 7.96
C GLY A 179 7.73 -15.98 8.74
N ALA A 180 8.73 -15.32 8.15
CA ALA A 180 9.98 -15.01 8.83
C ALA A 180 9.96 -13.63 9.52
N THR A 181 9.19 -12.70 8.99
CA THR A 181 9.21 -11.28 9.41
C THR A 181 7.85 -10.76 9.90
N GLY A 182 6.77 -11.48 9.64
CA GLY A 182 5.41 -11.03 9.94
C GLY A 182 4.93 -9.88 9.05
N THR A 183 5.71 -9.42 8.07
CA THR A 183 5.33 -8.31 7.19
C THR A 183 4.30 -8.76 6.16
N PRO A 184 3.33 -7.91 5.77
CA PRO A 184 2.39 -8.24 4.72
C PRO A 184 3.07 -8.29 3.34
N ARG A 185 2.67 -9.27 2.52
CA ARG A 185 3.00 -9.35 1.09
C ARG A 185 1.83 -8.90 0.24
N GLN A 186 0.63 -9.23 0.68
CA GLN A 186 -0.61 -8.82 0.02
C GLN A 186 -1.73 -8.74 1.06
N ILE A 187 -2.58 -7.73 0.94
CA ILE A 187 -3.82 -7.60 1.67
C ILE A 187 -4.94 -7.36 0.66
N VAL A 188 -5.99 -8.17 0.70
CA VAL A 188 -7.15 -8.08 -0.18
C VAL A 188 -8.41 -7.95 0.66
N ALA A 189 -9.09 -6.83 0.53
CA ALA A 189 -10.46 -6.66 0.98
C ALA A 189 -11.41 -7.20 -0.09
N LEU A 190 -12.29 -8.11 0.30
CA LEU A 190 -13.29 -8.76 -0.54
C LEU A 190 -14.69 -8.31 -0.13
N GLY A 191 -15.46 -7.84 -1.09
CA GLY A 191 -16.87 -7.50 -0.94
C GLY A 191 -17.75 -8.72 -0.63
N PRO A 192 -19.06 -8.51 -0.40
CA PRO A 192 -19.98 -9.58 0.01
C PRO A 192 -20.14 -10.72 -1.00
N LYS A 193 -19.80 -10.50 -2.29
CA LYS A 193 -19.85 -11.53 -3.34
C LYS A 193 -18.47 -12.14 -3.63
N GLY A 194 -17.46 -11.85 -2.80
CA GLY A 194 -16.09 -12.36 -2.95
C GLY A 194 -15.27 -11.63 -4.02
N GLN A 195 -15.74 -10.50 -4.55
CA GLN A 195 -15.00 -9.66 -5.47
C GLN A 195 -14.04 -8.73 -4.71
N PRO A 196 -12.83 -8.45 -5.23
CA PRO A 196 -11.92 -7.50 -4.60
C PRO A 196 -12.47 -6.08 -4.66
N VAL A 197 -12.44 -5.37 -3.52
CA VAL A 197 -12.79 -3.95 -3.41
C VAL A 197 -11.57 -3.07 -3.17
N LEU A 198 -10.56 -3.61 -2.48
CA LEU A 198 -9.27 -2.97 -2.26
C LEU A 198 -8.19 -4.04 -2.18
N THR A 199 -7.09 -3.85 -2.90
CA THR A 199 -5.92 -4.71 -2.84
C THR A 199 -4.69 -3.87 -2.58
N ALA A 200 -3.87 -4.24 -1.61
CA ALA A 200 -2.54 -3.70 -1.37
C ALA A 200 -1.50 -4.81 -1.54
N THR A 201 -0.48 -4.59 -2.38
CA THR A 201 0.63 -5.52 -2.60
C THR A 201 1.94 -4.85 -2.26
N TYR A 202 2.85 -5.58 -1.60
CA TYR A 202 4.10 -5.04 -1.08
C TYR A 202 5.32 -5.75 -1.65
N GLU A 203 6.32 -4.95 -1.99
CA GLU A 203 7.68 -5.45 -2.20
C GLU A 203 8.35 -5.81 -0.85
N PRO A 204 9.50 -6.51 -0.86
CA PRO A 204 10.23 -6.79 0.38
C PRO A 204 10.51 -5.55 1.22
N PHE A 205 10.14 -5.63 2.49
CA PHE A 205 10.38 -4.59 3.47
C PHE A 205 11.88 -4.42 3.73
N ALA A 206 12.29 -3.21 4.08
CA ALA A 206 13.66 -2.89 4.45
C ALA A 206 13.72 -2.40 5.90
N ASP A 207 14.77 -2.76 6.60
CA ASP A 207 15.07 -2.18 7.92
C ASP A 207 15.41 -0.69 7.77
N ARG A 208 14.70 0.14 8.53
CA ARG A 208 14.89 1.58 8.66
C ARG A 208 14.89 1.90 10.15
N ASP A 209 16.08 2.11 10.69
CA ASP A 209 16.30 2.42 12.10
C ASP A 209 15.66 1.38 13.04
N GLY A 210 15.79 0.09 12.71
CA GLY A 210 15.25 -1.02 13.49
C GLY A 210 13.77 -1.33 13.25
N ASN A 211 13.12 -0.62 12.33
CA ASN A 211 11.73 -0.87 11.93
C ASN A 211 11.70 -1.43 10.50
N LEU A 212 10.99 -2.54 10.29
CA LEU A 212 10.74 -3.05 8.95
C LEU A 212 9.66 -2.20 8.29
N MET A 213 10.05 -1.41 7.27
CA MET A 213 9.17 -0.50 6.55
C MET A 213 9.05 -0.90 5.07
N PRO A 214 7.89 -0.66 4.43
CA PRO A 214 7.70 -1.03 3.03
C PRO A 214 8.62 -0.18 2.14
N THR A 215 9.21 -0.82 1.13
CA THR A 215 9.94 -0.12 0.06
C THR A 215 9.03 0.34 -1.05
N GLN A 216 7.92 -0.38 -1.24
CA GLN A 216 6.90 -0.08 -2.22
C GLN A 216 5.57 -0.69 -1.80
N VAL A 217 4.47 0.04 -2.04
CA VAL A 217 3.11 -0.48 -1.99
C VAL A 217 2.40 -0.18 -3.29
N GLU A 218 1.69 -1.16 -3.82
CA GLU A 218 0.75 -1.00 -4.93
C GLU A 218 -0.67 -1.21 -4.41
N MET A 219 -1.52 -0.20 -4.55
CA MET A 219 -2.93 -0.24 -4.19
C MET A 219 -3.79 -0.26 -5.44
N LEU A 220 -4.85 -1.07 -5.42
CA LEU A 220 -5.84 -1.18 -6.48
C LEU A 220 -7.24 -1.06 -5.87
N VAL A 221 -8.05 -0.14 -6.41
CA VAL A 221 -9.48 0.00 -6.14
C VAL A 221 -10.23 -0.28 -7.45
N PRO A 222 -10.69 -1.53 -7.68
CA PRO A 222 -11.23 -1.95 -8.97
C PRO A 222 -12.42 -1.14 -9.47
N ASP A 223 -13.33 -0.74 -8.57
CA ASP A 223 -14.55 0.00 -8.93
C ASP A 223 -14.23 1.39 -9.51
N LEU A 224 -13.08 1.96 -9.18
CA LEU A 224 -12.57 3.23 -9.69
C LEU A 224 -11.56 3.06 -10.84
N ASP A 225 -11.29 1.83 -11.28
CA ASP A 225 -10.13 1.47 -12.13
C ASP A 225 -8.82 2.11 -11.62
N LEU A 226 -8.71 2.34 -10.31
CA LEU A 226 -7.66 3.16 -9.72
C LEU A 226 -6.51 2.30 -9.25
N LYS A 227 -5.35 2.50 -9.84
CA LYS A 227 -4.07 1.91 -9.43
C LYS A 227 -3.14 3.01 -8.93
N VAL A 228 -2.67 2.86 -7.70
CA VAL A 228 -1.71 3.77 -7.05
C VAL A 228 -0.48 2.97 -6.64
N GLU A 229 0.67 3.30 -7.20
CA GLU A 229 1.96 2.71 -6.83
C GLU A 229 2.79 3.76 -6.10
N LEU A 230 3.20 3.46 -4.87
CA LEU A 230 4.07 4.30 -4.06
C LEU A 230 5.40 3.59 -3.84
N LYS A 231 6.48 4.19 -4.34
CA LYS A 231 7.85 3.73 -4.10
C LYS A 231 8.53 4.64 -3.09
N TYR A 232 8.70 4.14 -1.88
CA TYR A 232 9.26 4.89 -0.76
C TYR A 232 10.77 5.06 -0.91
N LYS A 233 11.23 6.30 -0.72
CA LYS A 233 12.65 6.69 -0.76
C LYS A 233 13.25 6.74 0.63
N THR A 234 12.48 7.25 1.59
CA THR A 234 12.92 7.48 2.97
C THR A 234 11.78 7.17 3.92
N TRP A 235 12.12 6.66 5.09
CA TRP A 235 11.23 6.65 6.25
C TRP A 235 11.97 7.34 7.39
N LYS A 236 11.26 8.15 8.16
CA LYS A 236 11.78 8.83 9.33
C LYS A 236 10.72 8.78 10.43
N VAL A 237 11.12 8.32 11.62
CA VAL A 237 10.31 8.43 12.83
C VAL A 237 10.41 9.86 13.34
N LEU A 238 9.26 10.45 13.69
CA LEU A 238 9.21 11.79 14.27
C LEU A 238 8.92 11.67 15.76
N GLU A 239 9.55 12.54 16.56
CA GLU A 239 9.26 12.64 17.99
C GLU A 239 7.92 13.34 18.23
N GLU A 240 7.56 14.29 17.35
CA GLU A 240 6.33 15.07 17.42
C GLU A 240 5.66 15.13 16.04
N ALA A 241 4.33 15.08 16.07
CA ALA A 241 3.48 15.20 14.90
C ALA A 241 3.53 16.65 14.34
N PRO A 242 3.71 16.83 13.02
CA PRO A 242 3.66 18.16 12.42
C PRO A 242 2.23 18.71 12.41
N ASP A 243 2.11 20.04 12.50
CA ASP A 243 0.83 20.75 12.44
C ASP A 243 0.34 20.91 10.98
N VAL A 244 0.10 19.77 10.32
CA VAL A 244 -0.31 19.69 8.89
C VAL A 244 -1.62 18.91 8.71
N PHE A 245 -2.18 18.38 9.80
CA PHE A 245 -3.41 17.59 9.78
C PHE A 245 -4.67 18.45 9.90
N VAL A 246 -4.52 19.77 10.11
CA VAL A 246 -5.64 20.70 10.28
C VAL A 246 -6.43 20.84 8.99
N LEU A 247 -7.74 20.68 9.09
CA LEU A 247 -8.68 20.79 7.97
C LEU A 247 -9.18 22.22 7.84
N GLN A 248 -8.31 23.11 7.35
CA GLN A 248 -8.67 24.51 7.08
C GLN A 248 -8.52 24.83 5.59
N ALA A 249 -9.58 25.40 5.01
CA ALA A 249 -9.54 25.88 3.64
C ALA A 249 -8.51 27.03 3.50
N PRO A 250 -7.64 26.99 2.48
CA PRO A 250 -6.77 28.12 2.19
C PRO A 250 -7.57 29.35 1.72
N ASP A 251 -7.01 30.54 1.94
CA ASP A 251 -7.66 31.80 1.52
C ASP A 251 -7.95 31.80 0.01
N GLY A 252 -9.19 32.13 -0.34
CA GLY A 252 -9.64 32.24 -1.73
C GLY A 252 -10.11 30.93 -2.38
N TYR A 253 -10.06 29.80 -1.67
CA TYR A 253 -10.49 28.51 -2.23
C TYR A 253 -12.00 28.34 -2.15
N GLU A 254 -12.59 27.75 -3.20
CA GLU A 254 -13.97 27.28 -3.19
C GLU A 254 -14.07 26.01 -2.35
N THR A 255 -14.90 26.04 -1.32
CA THR A 255 -15.14 24.88 -0.43
C THR A 255 -16.33 24.08 -0.93
N GLU A 256 -16.14 22.78 -1.12
CA GLU A 256 -17.17 21.85 -1.59
C GLU A 256 -17.18 20.59 -0.70
N SER A 257 -18.34 19.94 -0.61
CA SER A 257 -18.43 18.61 0.01
C SER A 257 -17.69 17.60 -0.85
N LEU A 258 -16.87 16.77 -0.19
CA LEU A 258 -16.18 15.67 -0.84
C LEU A 258 -17.17 14.57 -1.26
N GLU A 259 -18.18 14.30 -0.43
CA GLU A 259 -19.26 13.35 -0.68
C GLU A 259 -20.01 13.70 -1.97
N ASP A 260 -20.46 14.96 -2.08
CA ASP A 260 -21.17 15.46 -3.25
C ASP A 260 -20.30 15.41 -4.52
N SER A 261 -18.98 15.64 -4.36
CA SER A 261 -18.03 15.63 -5.48
C SER A 261 -17.73 14.23 -5.98
N VAL A 262 -17.61 13.24 -5.08
CA VAL A 262 -17.37 11.83 -5.43
C VAL A 262 -18.63 11.23 -6.05
N LEU A 263 -19.81 11.48 -5.47
CA LEU A 263 -21.09 10.96 -5.97
C LEU A 263 -21.40 11.49 -7.38
N LYS A 264 -21.19 12.79 -7.64
CA LYS A 264 -21.38 13.36 -8.99
C LYS A 264 -20.52 12.67 -10.04
N GLN A 265 -19.25 12.38 -9.73
CA GLN A 265 -18.35 11.72 -10.69
C GLN A 265 -18.73 10.25 -10.92
N VAL A 266 -19.23 9.55 -9.90
CA VAL A 266 -19.70 8.18 -10.01
C VAL A 266 -21.00 8.10 -10.83
N ASP A 267 -21.95 9.00 -10.58
CA ASP A 267 -23.25 9.02 -11.27
C ASP A 267 -23.14 9.42 -12.74
N GLU A 268 -22.37 10.47 -13.07
CA GLU A 268 -22.10 10.88 -14.45
C GLU A 268 -21.48 9.74 -15.29
N PHE A 269 -20.66 8.90 -14.65
CA PHE A 269 -20.05 7.74 -15.30
C PHE A 269 -21.03 6.56 -15.50
N VAL A 270 -21.95 6.35 -14.56
CA VAL A 270 -23.01 5.32 -14.70
C VAL A 270 -23.96 5.68 -15.83
N GLU A 271 -24.27 6.97 -16.03
CA GLU A 271 -25.10 7.42 -17.14
C GLU A 271 -24.40 7.30 -18.50
N GLN A 272 -23.09 7.55 -18.60
CA GLN A 272 -22.32 7.38 -19.84
C GLN A 272 -22.18 5.91 -20.30
N LYS A 273 -22.48 4.94 -19.43
CA LYS A 273 -22.45 3.50 -19.73
C LYS A 273 -23.81 2.92 -20.18
N LYS A 274 -24.88 3.72 -20.18
CA LYS A 274 -26.19 3.33 -20.73
C LYS A 274 -26.34 3.80 -22.17
#